data_AF-X0RXC7-F1
#
_entry.id   AF-X0RXC7-F1
#
_cell.length_a   1.000
_cell.length_b   1.000
_cell.length_c   1.000
_cell.angle_alpha   90.00
_cell.angle_beta   90.00
_cell.angle_gamma   90.00
#
_symmetry.space_group_name_H-M   'P 1'
#
loop_
_entity.id
_entity.type
_entity.pdbx_description
1 polymer ?
#
loop_
_entity_poly.entity_id
_entity_poly.type
_entity_poly.pdbx_seq_one_letter_code
_entity_poly.pdbx_strand_id
1 'polypeptide(L)'
;MVGKLMRVSLILVIMAMFACVRVECAPWNYSLWLRANPQAIVADGRSETTVSAEVRDSSGRAAPDGTVVDFTTSLGTVQRTERTTAGVARVRLHSDTTVGTALVSAVVATGNVVAQLKVDFLEPGTEMFDESFMSVSSKNYLGYDVGSRTVDAAGGVKIYHRGLYITAEEAQIDLSRNTIR
;
A
#
# COMPACT_ATOMS: atom_id res chain seq x y z
N MET A 1 22.20 45.24 -65.87
CA MET A 1 22.17 44.56 -64.56
C MET A 1 20.93 45.08 -63.83
N VAL A 2 19.73 44.51 -64.02
CA VAL A 2 19.15 43.35 -63.30
C VAL A 2 19.45 43.44 -61.80
N GLY A 3 18.51 43.56 -60.85
CA GLY A 3 17.05 43.55 -60.82
C GLY A 3 16.58 44.32 -59.55
N LYS A 4 15.41 44.98 -59.54
CA LYS A 4 14.03 44.48 -59.44
C LYS A 4 13.47 44.75 -58.02
N LEU A 5 12.48 45.66 -58.00
CA LEU A 5 11.45 45.93 -57.00
C LEU A 5 11.14 44.78 -56.02
N MET A 6 10.90 45.10 -54.74
CA MET A 6 9.57 44.91 -54.10
C MET A 6 9.45 45.69 -52.77
N ARG A 7 8.44 46.57 -52.69
CA ARG A 7 7.87 47.09 -51.43
C ARG A 7 6.92 46.04 -50.82
N VAL A 8 6.48 46.27 -49.57
CA VAL A 8 5.30 45.71 -48.83
C VAL A 8 5.81 45.11 -47.49
N SER A 9 5.83 45.85 -46.38
CA SER A 9 4.71 46.25 -45.50
C SER A 9 3.96 45.08 -44.85
N LEU A 10 4.05 44.99 -43.51
CA LEU A 10 3.05 44.48 -42.57
C LEU A 10 2.79 42.94 -42.50
N ILE A 11 3.67 42.21 -41.81
CA ILE A 11 3.29 41.01 -41.01
C ILE A 11 4.00 41.18 -39.65
N LEU A 12 3.41 41.92 -38.72
CA LEU A 12 2.59 41.38 -37.64
C LEU A 12 3.40 40.51 -36.66
N VAL A 13 3.94 41.19 -35.63
CA VAL A 13 4.12 40.79 -34.22
C VAL A 13 3.57 39.41 -33.80
N ILE A 14 4.10 38.31 -34.34
CA ILE A 14 3.86 36.93 -33.83
C ILE A 14 5.20 36.16 -33.84
N MET A 15 6.25 36.81 -33.32
CA MET A 15 7.51 36.16 -32.99
C MET A 15 7.80 36.32 -31.48
N ALA A 16 6.74 36.13 -30.68
CA ALA A 16 6.78 36.11 -29.21
C ALA A 16 5.73 35.14 -28.63
N MET A 17 5.41 34.07 -29.36
CA MET A 17 4.59 32.94 -28.87
C MET A 17 5.24 31.57 -29.12
N PHE A 18 6.56 31.54 -29.27
CA PHE A 18 7.33 30.37 -28.85
C PHE A 18 7.87 30.64 -27.44
N ALA A 19 6.95 30.85 -26.50
CA ALA A 19 7.18 30.27 -25.19
C ALA A 19 7.21 28.76 -25.47
N CYS A 20 8.43 28.23 -25.66
CA CYS A 20 8.68 26.83 -25.44
C CYS A 20 7.92 26.50 -24.17
N VAL A 21 6.86 25.70 -24.32
CA VAL A 21 6.11 25.12 -23.20
C VAL A 21 7.16 24.84 -22.15
N ARG A 22 7.00 25.41 -20.96
CA ARG A 22 7.73 24.93 -19.81
C ARG A 22 7.47 23.44 -19.82
N VAL A 23 8.42 22.66 -20.33
CA VAL A 23 8.57 21.29 -19.89
C VAL A 23 9.00 21.50 -18.46
N GLU A 24 8.00 21.72 -17.61
CA GLU A 24 8.04 21.36 -16.22
C GLU A 24 8.23 19.85 -16.23
N CYS A 25 9.45 19.44 -16.53
CA CYS A 25 10.05 18.31 -15.88
C CYS A 25 10.27 18.74 -14.42
N ALA A 26 9.18 19.11 -13.73
CA ALA A 26 9.11 18.76 -12.34
C ALA A 26 9.16 17.23 -12.39
N PRO A 27 10.19 16.58 -11.82
CA PRO A 27 10.01 15.17 -11.53
C PRO A 27 8.70 15.14 -10.75
N TRP A 28 7.71 14.43 -11.28
CA TRP A 28 6.50 14.18 -10.53
C TRP A 28 6.98 13.36 -9.33
N ASN A 29 7.31 14.06 -8.24
CA ASN A 29 7.77 13.45 -7.02
C ASN A 29 6.53 12.82 -6.44
N TYR A 30 6.31 11.57 -6.82
CA TYR A 30 5.23 10.79 -6.28
C TYR A 30 5.62 10.28 -4.89
N SER A 31 4.64 10.18 -4.01
CA SER A 31 4.75 9.40 -2.78
C SER A 31 3.92 8.14 -2.96
N LEU A 32 4.43 7.01 -2.51
CA LEU A 32 3.83 5.69 -2.69
C LEU A 32 3.70 4.99 -1.34
N TRP A 33 2.49 4.56 -0.99
CA TRP A 33 2.23 3.74 0.20
C TRP A 33 1.54 2.45 -0.20
N LEU A 34 1.98 1.34 0.41
CA LEU A 34 1.41 0.02 0.18
C LEU A 34 0.69 -0.47 1.43
N ARG A 35 -0.46 -1.13 1.22
CA ARG A 35 -1.22 -1.84 2.26
C ARG A 35 -1.75 -3.15 1.69
N ALA A 36 -1.77 -4.20 2.49
CA ALA A 36 -2.44 -5.45 2.16
C ALA A 36 -3.62 -5.66 3.11
N ASN A 37 -4.70 -6.23 2.58
CA ASN A 37 -5.81 -6.68 3.39
C ASN A 37 -6.32 -8.02 2.85
N PRO A 38 -6.14 -9.13 3.59
CA PRO A 38 -5.41 -9.25 4.89
C PRO A 38 -3.88 -9.12 4.75
N GLN A 39 -3.15 -8.78 5.83
CA GLN A 39 -1.67 -8.67 5.80
C GLN A 39 -0.96 -10.04 5.94
N ALA A 40 -1.70 -11.10 6.24
CA ALA A 40 -1.22 -12.47 6.23
C ALA A 40 -2.23 -13.35 5.48
N ILE A 41 -1.73 -14.33 4.74
CA ILE A 41 -2.52 -15.34 4.02
C ILE A 41 -1.95 -16.74 4.24
N VAL A 42 -2.75 -17.80 4.11
CA VAL A 42 -2.26 -19.17 4.25
C VAL A 42 -1.45 -19.54 3.02
N ALA A 43 -0.32 -20.24 3.19
CA ALA A 43 0.52 -20.74 2.10
C ALA A 43 -0.08 -21.99 1.43
N ASP A 44 -1.34 -21.95 1.00
CA ASP A 44 -2.07 -23.09 0.42
C ASP A 44 -2.11 -23.07 -1.12
N GLY A 45 -1.47 -22.07 -1.75
CA GLY A 45 -1.51 -21.88 -3.19
C GLY A 45 -2.82 -21.29 -3.73
N ARG A 46 -3.79 -20.97 -2.86
CA ARG A 46 -5.13 -20.51 -3.24
C ARG A 46 -5.54 -19.20 -2.55
N SER A 47 -5.09 -19.00 -1.32
CA SER A 47 -5.40 -17.84 -0.51
C SER A 47 -4.95 -16.56 -1.21
N GLU A 48 -5.71 -15.48 -1.03
CA GLU A 48 -5.46 -14.21 -1.69
C GLU A 48 -5.53 -13.03 -0.73
N THR A 49 -4.76 -11.99 -1.03
CA THR A 49 -4.87 -10.68 -0.39
C THR A 49 -4.93 -9.58 -1.42
N THR A 50 -5.66 -8.51 -1.08
CA THR A 50 -5.69 -7.30 -1.90
C THR A 50 -4.59 -6.35 -1.46
N VAL A 51 -3.62 -6.10 -2.36
CA VAL A 51 -2.60 -5.06 -2.19
C VAL A 51 -3.10 -3.76 -2.81
N SER A 52 -3.14 -2.71 -2.01
CA SER A 52 -3.50 -1.36 -2.43
C SER A 52 -2.26 -0.46 -2.41
N ALA A 53 -1.97 0.15 -3.55
CA ALA A 53 -0.96 1.17 -3.73
C ALA A 53 -1.60 2.55 -3.81
N GLU A 54 -1.43 3.37 -2.78
CA GLU A 54 -1.83 4.76 -2.78
C GLU A 54 -0.69 5.62 -3.31
N VAL A 55 -0.96 6.36 -4.39
CA VAL A 55 -0.01 7.22 -5.07
C VAL A 55 -0.48 8.67 -4.94
N ARG A 56 0.40 9.54 -4.45
CA ARG A 56 0.14 10.98 -4.35
C ARG A 56 1.20 11.80 -5.04
N ASP A 57 0.82 12.94 -5.60
CA ASP A 57 1.73 13.92 -6.17
C ASP A 57 2.49 14.71 -5.08
N SER A 58 3.44 15.55 -5.49
CA SER A 58 4.26 16.37 -4.58
C SER A 58 3.47 17.41 -3.78
N SER A 59 2.24 17.72 -4.20
CA SER A 59 1.32 18.60 -3.48
C SER A 59 0.42 17.84 -2.49
N GLY A 60 0.58 16.51 -2.39
CA GLY A 60 -0.20 15.64 -1.52
C GLY A 60 -1.58 15.27 -2.08
N ARG A 61 -1.87 15.60 -3.35
CA ARG A 61 -3.11 15.21 -4.04
C ARG A 61 -2.98 13.80 -4.61
N ALA A 62 -4.10 13.13 -4.83
CA ALA A 62 -4.13 11.83 -5.49
C ALA A 62 -3.47 11.91 -6.88
N ALA A 63 -2.69 10.89 -7.24
CA ALA A 63 -2.13 10.80 -8.58
C ALA A 63 -3.27 10.75 -9.63
N PRO A 64 -3.05 11.30 -10.83
CA PRO A 64 -4.01 11.22 -11.92
C PRO A 64 -4.43 9.78 -12.21
N ASP A 65 -5.65 9.61 -12.69
CA ASP A 65 -6.10 8.29 -13.15
C ASP A 65 -5.26 7.84 -14.35
N GLY A 66 -4.90 6.56 -14.35
CA GLY A 66 -4.05 5.99 -15.39
C GLY A 66 -2.55 5.99 -15.08
N THR A 67 -2.10 6.54 -13.94
CA THR A 67 -0.70 6.38 -13.51
C THR A 67 -0.38 4.90 -13.34
N VAL A 68 0.67 4.45 -14.03
CA VAL A 68 1.07 3.04 -14.07
C VAL A 68 1.91 2.70 -12.84
N VAL A 69 1.51 1.63 -12.15
CA VAL A 69 2.23 1.05 -11.01
C VAL A 69 2.58 -0.39 -11.35
N ASP A 70 3.87 -0.71 -11.29
CA ASP A 70 4.40 -2.05 -11.49
C ASP A 70 4.66 -2.72 -10.15
N PHE A 71 4.16 -3.94 -9.98
CA PHE A 71 4.27 -4.76 -8.78
C PHE A 71 5.16 -5.97 -9.03
N THR A 72 5.97 -6.30 -8.04
CA THR A 72 6.75 -7.54 -7.97
C THR A 72 6.61 -8.14 -6.57
N THR A 73 6.77 -9.45 -6.46
CA THR A 73 6.73 -10.16 -5.19
C THR A 73 7.86 -11.18 -5.11
N SER A 74 8.40 -11.43 -3.92
CA SER A 74 9.40 -12.48 -3.69
C SER A 74 8.78 -13.87 -3.55
N LEU A 75 7.53 -13.96 -3.11
CA LEU A 75 6.78 -15.21 -2.95
C LEU A 75 5.34 -15.02 -3.48
N GLY A 76 4.74 -16.10 -3.98
CA GLY A 76 3.41 -16.05 -4.56
C GLY A 76 3.36 -15.41 -5.94
N THR A 77 2.15 -15.04 -6.36
CA THR A 77 1.91 -14.42 -7.67
C THR A 77 1.06 -13.16 -7.53
N VAL A 78 1.51 -12.07 -8.14
CA VAL A 78 0.82 -10.78 -8.13
C VAL A 78 0.61 -10.30 -9.56
N GLN A 79 -0.48 -9.58 -9.81
CA GLN A 79 -0.66 -8.88 -11.07
C GLN A 79 0.48 -7.85 -11.25
N ARG A 80 1.24 -8.00 -12.33
CA ARG A 80 2.49 -7.23 -12.55
C ARG A 80 2.26 -5.74 -12.71
N THR A 81 1.17 -5.32 -13.34
CA THR A 81 0.96 -3.91 -13.67
C THR A 81 -0.50 -3.56 -13.47
N GLU A 82 -0.75 -2.42 -12.84
CA GLU A 82 -2.09 -1.85 -12.66
C GLU A 82 -2.05 -0.32 -12.75
N ARG A 83 -3.20 0.29 -13.05
CA ARG A 83 -3.35 1.73 -13.14
C ARG A 83 -4.09 2.30 -11.93
N THR A 84 -3.68 3.48 -11.50
CA THR A 84 -4.40 4.22 -10.45
C THR A 84 -5.79 4.63 -10.92
N THR A 85 -6.76 4.49 -10.02
CA THR A 85 -8.08 5.13 -10.10
C THR A 85 -8.32 5.85 -8.77
N ALA A 86 -8.62 7.14 -8.83
CA ALA A 86 -8.62 8.06 -7.69
C ALA A 86 -7.31 7.98 -6.86
N GLY A 87 -6.16 7.87 -7.54
CA GLY A 87 -4.84 7.76 -6.91
C GLY A 87 -4.53 6.41 -6.26
N VAL A 88 -5.37 5.39 -6.42
CA VAL A 88 -5.13 4.05 -5.84
C VAL A 88 -5.09 2.98 -6.94
N ALA A 89 -4.03 2.18 -6.98
CA ALA A 89 -3.94 0.96 -7.79
C ALA A 89 -4.14 -0.26 -6.88
N ARG A 90 -5.02 -1.19 -7.25
CA ARG A 90 -5.34 -2.38 -6.45
C ARG A 90 -5.05 -3.64 -7.22
N VAL A 91 -4.25 -4.53 -6.65
CA VAL A 91 -3.89 -5.82 -7.24
C VAL A 91 -4.16 -6.95 -6.25
N ARG A 92 -4.40 -8.15 -6.78
CA ARG A 92 -4.46 -9.38 -5.98
C ARG A 92 -3.08 -10.04 -5.93
N LEU A 93 -2.68 -10.43 -4.73
CA LEU A 93 -1.55 -11.32 -4.48
C LEU A 93 -2.11 -12.68 -4.06
N HIS A 94 -1.76 -13.74 -4.79
CA HIS A 94 -2.05 -15.11 -4.43
C HIS A 94 -0.85 -15.75 -3.72
N SER A 95 -1.15 -16.51 -2.66
CA SER A 95 -0.15 -17.29 -1.93
C SER A 95 0.49 -18.36 -2.82
N ASP A 96 1.74 -18.70 -2.53
CA ASP A 96 2.35 -19.97 -2.96
C ASP A 96 2.15 -21.03 -1.87
N THR A 97 2.71 -22.22 -2.08
CA THR A 97 2.81 -23.31 -1.10
C THR A 97 4.02 -23.18 -0.15
N THR A 98 4.86 -22.17 -0.37
CA THR A 98 6.05 -21.90 0.46
C THR A 98 5.69 -20.94 1.59
N VAL A 99 5.87 -21.40 2.84
CA VAL A 99 5.69 -20.59 4.07
C VAL A 99 6.82 -19.58 4.20
N GLY A 100 6.51 -18.36 4.64
CA GLY A 100 7.49 -17.30 4.86
C GLY A 100 6.93 -15.89 4.65
N THR A 101 7.80 -14.88 4.64
CA THR A 101 7.37 -13.49 4.39
C THR A 101 7.56 -13.14 2.91
N ALA A 102 6.45 -12.87 2.22
CA ALA A 102 6.43 -12.32 0.88
C ALA A 102 6.72 -10.81 0.90
N LEU A 103 7.75 -10.38 0.18
CA LEU A 103 8.10 -8.99 0.00
C LEU A 103 7.48 -8.48 -1.30
N VAL A 104 6.41 -7.71 -1.20
CA VAL A 104 5.77 -7.04 -2.34
C VAL A 104 6.45 -5.69 -2.53
N SER A 105 7.00 -5.47 -3.72
CA SER A 105 7.54 -4.17 -4.12
C SER A 105 6.65 -3.56 -5.19
N ALA A 106 6.42 -2.25 -5.11
CA ALA A 106 5.69 -1.51 -6.13
C ALA A 106 6.52 -0.31 -6.60
N VAL A 107 6.44 -0.02 -7.90
CA VAL A 107 7.19 1.05 -8.55
C VAL A 107 6.24 1.90 -9.40
N VAL A 108 6.25 3.22 -9.22
CA VAL A 108 5.52 4.15 -10.10
C VAL A 108 6.39 4.43 -11.32
N ALA A 109 5.98 3.96 -12.51
CA ALA A 109 6.78 4.02 -13.73
C ALA A 109 7.19 5.46 -14.14
N THR A 110 6.32 6.44 -13.89
CA THR A 110 6.55 7.85 -14.25
C THR A 110 7.42 8.60 -13.24
N GLY A 111 7.51 8.12 -11.99
CA GLY A 111 8.20 8.81 -10.88
C GLY A 111 9.44 8.10 -10.36
N ASN A 112 9.68 6.83 -10.74
CA ASN A 112 10.73 5.97 -10.18
C ASN A 112 10.69 5.89 -8.64
N VAL A 113 9.49 5.93 -8.06
CA VAL A 113 9.28 5.83 -6.61
C VAL A 113 8.97 4.38 -6.28
N VAL A 114 9.66 3.86 -5.27
CA VAL A 114 9.56 2.46 -4.84
C VAL A 114 9.00 2.40 -3.42
N ALA A 115 8.09 1.46 -3.19
CA ALA A 115 7.60 1.11 -1.85
C ALA A 115 7.63 -0.41 -1.68
N GLN A 116 7.78 -0.85 -0.42
CA GLN A 116 7.81 -2.25 -0.06
C GLN A 116 6.79 -2.56 1.03
N LEU A 117 6.20 -3.75 0.94
CA LEU A 117 5.23 -4.27 1.88
C LEU A 117 5.57 -5.73 2.20
N LYS A 118 5.47 -6.10 3.47
CA LYS A 118 5.61 -7.48 3.93
C LYS A 118 4.23 -8.10 4.09
N VAL A 119 4.04 -9.27 3.51
CA VAL A 119 2.85 -10.11 3.65
C VAL A 119 3.30 -11.47 4.14
N ASP A 120 2.71 -11.98 5.23
CA ASP A 120 3.14 -13.26 5.80
C ASP A 120 2.32 -14.42 5.21
N PHE A 121 3.02 -15.42 4.71
CA PHE A 121 2.45 -16.68 4.25
C PHE A 121 2.57 -17.69 5.38
N LEU A 122 1.44 -18.03 6.00
CA LEU A 122 1.38 -18.91 7.18
C LEU A 122 1.29 -20.38 6.77
N GLU A 123 1.52 -21.28 7.73
CA GLU A 123 1.44 -22.71 7.49
C GLU A 123 0.04 -23.15 7.02
N PRO A 124 -0.06 -24.06 6.03
CA PRO A 124 -1.34 -24.66 5.64
C PRO A 124 -2.10 -25.23 6.83
N GLY A 125 -3.40 -24.91 6.91
CA GLY A 125 -4.24 -25.30 8.05
C GLY A 125 -4.23 -24.31 9.21
N THR A 126 -3.46 -23.22 9.13
CA THR A 126 -3.66 -22.07 10.02
C THR A 126 -5.03 -21.46 9.73
N GLU A 127 -5.92 -21.49 10.73
CA GLU A 127 -7.22 -20.84 10.61
C GLU A 127 -7.02 -19.32 10.53
N MET A 128 -7.35 -18.76 9.38
CA MET A 128 -7.44 -17.32 9.21
C MET A 128 -8.87 -16.89 9.38
N PHE A 129 -9.15 -16.23 10.48
CA PHE A 129 -10.43 -15.58 10.68
C PHE A 129 -10.46 -14.33 9.79
N ASP A 130 -11.48 -14.24 8.92
CA ASP A 130 -11.79 -13.09 8.05
C ASP A 130 -12.13 -11.81 8.86
N GLU A 131 -12.32 -11.98 10.17
CA GLU A 131 -12.53 -10.90 11.11
C GLU A 131 -11.21 -10.40 11.67
N SER A 132 -11.10 -9.09 11.89
CA SER A 132 -9.95 -8.46 12.53
C SER A 132 -9.65 -9.12 13.88
N PHE A 133 -8.79 -10.13 13.91
CA PHE A 133 -8.46 -10.79 15.16
C PHE A 133 -7.60 -9.85 16.02
N MET A 134 -7.78 -9.97 17.32
CA MET A 134 -6.89 -9.37 18.30
C MET A 134 -6.04 -10.50 18.85
N SER A 135 -4.74 -10.45 18.59
CA SER A 135 -3.80 -11.39 19.18
C SER A 135 -3.37 -10.84 20.54
N VAL A 136 -3.47 -11.67 21.57
CA VAL A 136 -3.04 -11.37 22.93
C VAL A 136 -2.09 -12.47 23.36
N SER A 137 -0.87 -12.09 23.72
CA SER A 137 0.17 -13.01 24.19
C SER A 137 0.69 -12.53 25.53
N SER A 138 1.06 -13.48 26.39
CA SER A 138 1.67 -13.22 27.69
C SER A 138 2.71 -14.30 27.98
N LYS A 139 3.72 -13.97 28.79
CA LYS A 139 4.74 -14.93 29.24
C LYS A 139 4.26 -15.77 30.44
N ASN A 140 3.45 -15.20 31.32
CA ASN A 140 3.08 -15.88 32.59
C ASN A 140 1.63 -16.38 32.58
N TYR A 141 0.67 -15.47 32.35
CA TYR A 141 -0.75 -15.79 32.45
C TYR A 141 -1.56 -15.18 31.30
N LEU A 142 -2.45 -15.99 30.73
CA LEU A 142 -3.48 -15.59 29.78
C LEU A 142 -4.74 -16.43 30.08
N GLY A 143 -5.79 -15.78 30.57
CA GLY A 143 -7.07 -16.38 30.91
C GLY A 143 -8.21 -15.75 30.12
N TYR A 144 -9.23 -16.55 29.79
CA TYR A 144 -10.46 -16.08 29.19
C TYR A 144 -11.65 -16.52 30.04
N ASP A 145 -12.48 -15.57 30.46
CA ASP A 145 -13.75 -15.83 31.11
C ASP A 145 -14.89 -15.74 30.10
N VAL A 146 -15.62 -16.85 29.93
CA VAL A 146 -16.72 -16.96 28.97
C VAL A 146 -17.95 -16.13 29.40
N GLY A 147 -18.18 -16.01 30.71
CA GLY A 147 -19.34 -15.35 31.29
C GLY A 147 -19.27 -13.82 31.16
N SER A 148 -18.14 -13.23 31.55
CA SER A 148 -17.88 -11.80 31.38
C SER A 148 -17.33 -11.45 29.99
N ARG A 149 -16.91 -12.44 29.20
CA ARG A 149 -16.22 -12.26 27.92
C ARG A 149 -14.99 -11.35 28.06
N THR A 150 -14.22 -11.59 29.11
CA THR A 150 -12.99 -10.83 29.40
C THR A 150 -11.76 -11.70 29.20
N VAL A 151 -10.71 -11.12 28.64
CA VAL A 151 -9.37 -11.72 28.58
C VAL A 151 -8.50 -11.02 29.61
N ASP A 152 -7.96 -11.78 30.54
CA ASP A 152 -7.00 -11.31 31.54
C ASP A 152 -5.61 -11.83 31.20
N ALA A 153 -4.63 -10.94 31.12
CA ALA A 153 -3.25 -11.27 30.78
C ALA A 153 -2.29 -10.61 31.76
N ALA A 154 -1.28 -11.35 32.24
CA ALA A 154 -0.26 -10.83 33.14
C ALA A 154 1.10 -11.47 32.87
N GLY A 155 2.17 -10.68 32.94
CA GLY A 155 3.56 -11.09 32.70
C GLY A 155 4.02 -10.84 31.27
N GLY A 156 4.44 -9.62 30.95
CA GLY A 156 4.97 -9.27 29.62
C GLY A 156 3.97 -9.43 28.48
N VAL A 157 2.79 -8.83 28.64
CA VAL A 157 1.67 -8.88 27.70
C VAL A 157 1.99 -8.12 26.41
N LYS A 158 1.60 -8.72 25.28
CA LYS A 158 1.70 -8.18 23.94
C LYS A 158 0.36 -8.30 23.23
N ILE A 159 -0.19 -7.18 22.80
CA ILE A 159 -1.48 -7.14 22.08
C ILE A 159 -1.23 -6.60 20.68
N TYR A 160 -1.74 -7.31 19.68
CA TYR A 160 -1.74 -6.89 18.28
C TYR A 160 -3.17 -6.84 17.76
N HIS A 161 -3.60 -5.69 17.26
CA HIS A 161 -4.90 -5.56 16.61
C HIS A 161 -4.87 -4.42 15.58
N ARG A 162 -5.21 -4.70 14.31
CA ARG A 162 -5.31 -3.69 13.23
C ARG A 162 -4.08 -2.78 13.10
N GLY A 163 -2.88 -3.35 13.26
CA GLY A 163 -1.62 -2.61 13.21
C GLY A 163 -1.25 -1.85 14.48
N LEU A 164 -2.12 -1.84 15.50
CA LEU A 164 -1.79 -1.37 16.84
C LEU A 164 -1.01 -2.46 17.57
N TYR A 165 0.14 -2.09 18.14
CA TYR A 165 0.95 -2.95 18.99
C TYR A 165 1.07 -2.33 20.39
N ILE A 166 0.63 -3.08 21.41
CA ILE A 166 0.65 -2.65 22.80
C ILE A 166 1.52 -3.63 23.59
N THR A 167 2.41 -3.08 24.42
CA THR A 167 3.19 -3.84 25.41
C THR A 167 2.83 -3.36 26.81
N ALA A 168 2.48 -4.30 27.68
CA ALA A 168 2.13 -4.00 29.06
C ALA A 168 2.59 -5.13 29.99
N GLU A 169 2.66 -4.88 31.29
CA GLU A 169 2.91 -5.96 32.25
C GLU A 169 1.62 -6.75 32.54
N GLU A 170 0.48 -6.06 32.55
CA GLU A 170 -0.85 -6.63 32.75
C GLU A 170 -1.82 -5.95 31.78
N ALA A 171 -2.86 -6.67 31.37
CA ALA A 171 -3.96 -6.12 30.59
C ALA A 171 -5.24 -6.91 30.83
N GLN A 172 -6.35 -6.20 30.97
CA GLN A 172 -7.69 -6.78 30.92
C GLN A 172 -8.42 -6.28 29.68
N ILE A 173 -9.08 -7.18 28.96
CA ILE A 173 -9.73 -6.85 27.70
C ILE A 173 -11.17 -7.31 27.75
N ASP A 174 -12.10 -6.36 27.67
CA ASP A 174 -13.53 -6.62 27.57
C ASP A 174 -13.89 -6.82 26.08
N LEU A 175 -14.13 -8.07 25.68
CA LEU A 175 -14.46 -8.43 24.29
C LEU A 175 -15.87 -7.98 23.90
N SER A 176 -16.77 -7.71 24.85
CA SER A 176 -18.12 -7.24 24.56
C SER A 176 -18.14 -5.77 24.18
N ARG A 177 -17.23 -4.98 24.76
CA ARG A 177 -17.12 -3.54 24.52
C ARG A 177 -15.92 -3.17 23.64
N ASN A 178 -15.07 -4.14 23.33
CA ASN A 178 -13.80 -3.94 22.62
C ASN A 178 -12.92 -2.87 23.29
N THR A 179 -12.85 -2.91 24.62
CA THR A 179 -12.07 -1.95 25.43
C THR A 179 -10.98 -2.67 26.21
N ILE A 180 -9.78 -2.07 26.24
CA ILE A 180 -8.64 -2.52 27.03
C ILE A 180 -8.56 -1.66 28.30
N ARG A 181 -8.30 -2.28 29.44
CA ARG A 181 -8.14 -1.66 30.76
C ARG A 181 -6.83 -2.08 31.40
#